data_AF-A0A7C4HHM1-F1
#
_entry.id   AF-A0A7C4HHM1-F1
#
_cell.length_a   1.000
_cell.length_b   1.000
_cell.length_c   1.000
_cell.angle_alpha   90.00
_cell.angle_beta   90.00
_cell.angle_gamma   90.00
#
_symmetry.space_group_name_H-M   'P 1'
#
loop_
_entity.id
_entity.type
_entity.pdbx_description
1 polymer ?
#
loop_
_entity_poly.entity_id
_entity_poly.type
_entity_poly.pdbx_seq_one_letter_code
_entity_poly.pdbx_strand_id
1 'polypeptide(L)'
;MEKWRDSISRIKDVKSRIKPPPKLKDEKLMENVLNLLKIFERAKNFHKEALKLASEEKVKLENVEDTIKELKKVVFLLKKEIGIGREIPASITKIQGKVYAVVDAKLLVRDTSLADISNQPIPKGKLTEKKKYLPILDSKIKKLKTIKKYHKEEQTLFKKFVEEGLPTLNRFIKNLKNKTEKLEDEIKCWSEELASLSSSFTGKKIKPKKIKKVQDVESYIKSININVSSSKDRYLKKVNLTLEQLGIPQIEELDVKKLQSILKQISEQIKNLPLLKKLEEFLGKEEQEWQKKCELYQDYMEVPSFAHEISSILQMILEKCFDEQKLKAKVASTYMDIIKIMQERNLIKATTEVTPQQLKGVVRYKGKLISHPSGSEKAFFSLAILTALAHYFQTPVLIDEVANNLDSKNLKAFFELIKEFKDKYGIQYVLSVKDTRDFDFDTWVKDLRDDICVYGVQDKHVQMMAL
;
A
#
# COMPACT_ATOMS: atom_id res chain seq x y z
N MET A 1 12.78 4.44 -56.55
CA MET A 1 13.46 3.13 -56.41
C MET A 1 12.95 2.12 -57.43
N GLU A 2 11.65 1.81 -57.47
CA GLU A 2 11.06 0.80 -58.39
C GLU A 2 11.39 1.04 -59.86
N LYS A 3 11.20 2.27 -60.36
CA LYS A 3 11.53 2.64 -61.75
C LYS A 3 13.00 2.40 -62.13
N TRP A 4 13.92 2.44 -61.15
CA TRP A 4 15.35 2.19 -61.37
C TRP A 4 15.67 0.70 -61.36
N ARG A 5 15.07 -0.06 -60.42
CA ARG A 5 15.10 -1.52 -60.38
C ARG A 5 14.62 -2.15 -61.69
N ASP A 6 13.52 -1.66 -62.22
CA ASP A 6 12.97 -2.14 -63.50
C ASP A 6 13.92 -1.85 -64.67
N SER A 7 14.69 -0.75 -64.61
CA SER A 7 15.68 -0.45 -65.64
C SER A 7 16.90 -1.36 -65.58
N ILE A 8 17.33 -1.78 -64.38
CA ILE A 8 18.47 -2.69 -64.20
C ILE A 8 18.11 -4.12 -64.59
N SER A 9 16.92 -4.60 -64.21
CA SER A 9 16.45 -5.96 -64.51
C SER A 9 16.18 -6.22 -66.01
N ARG A 10 16.06 -5.16 -66.82
CA ARG A 10 15.84 -5.23 -68.27
C ARG A 10 17.12 -5.17 -69.11
N ILE A 11 18.29 -5.10 -68.49
CA ILE A 11 19.57 -5.06 -69.21
C ILE A 11 19.82 -6.44 -69.84
N LYS A 12 19.73 -6.50 -71.17
CA LYS A 12 20.02 -7.71 -71.95
C LYS A 12 21.25 -7.56 -72.86
N ASP A 13 21.59 -6.33 -73.21
CA ASP A 13 22.67 -5.97 -74.13
C ASP A 13 23.32 -4.62 -73.74
N VAL A 14 24.44 -4.28 -74.40
CA VAL A 14 25.15 -2.99 -74.21
C VAL A 14 24.29 -1.78 -74.65
N LYS A 15 23.27 -2.01 -75.49
CA LYS A 15 22.37 -0.97 -76.00
C LYS A 15 21.28 -0.58 -74.99
N SER A 16 21.05 -1.42 -73.99
CA SER A 16 20.05 -1.24 -72.95
C SER A 16 20.15 0.13 -72.27
N ARG A 17 18.99 0.70 -71.94
CA ARG A 17 18.89 2.02 -71.29
C ARG A 17 18.82 1.84 -69.78
N ILE A 18 19.78 2.44 -69.07
CA ILE A 18 19.78 2.49 -67.60
C ILE A 18 19.32 3.89 -67.17
N LYS A 19 18.37 3.96 -66.24
CA LYS A 19 17.98 5.24 -65.63
C LYS A 19 19.01 5.65 -64.58
N PRO A 20 19.19 6.96 -64.31
CA PRO A 20 20.09 7.40 -63.25
C PRO A 20 19.68 6.79 -61.90
N PRO A 21 20.66 6.44 -61.05
CA PRO A 21 20.36 5.93 -59.72
C PRO A 21 19.64 7.00 -58.88
N PRO A 22 18.70 6.60 -58.01
CA PRO A 22 18.08 7.51 -57.09
C PRO A 22 19.12 8.08 -56.13
N LYS A 23 18.96 9.35 -55.73
CA LYS A 23 19.84 9.99 -54.75
C LYS A 23 19.72 9.27 -53.40
N LEU A 24 20.80 8.67 -52.92
CA LEU A 24 20.89 8.11 -51.58
C LEU A 24 21.76 9.01 -50.70
N LYS A 25 21.47 9.04 -49.40
CA LYS A 25 22.27 9.78 -48.40
C LYS A 25 23.58 9.09 -48.06
N ASP A 26 23.70 7.79 -48.30
CA ASP A 26 24.94 7.05 -48.09
C ASP A 26 25.89 7.26 -49.28
N GLU A 27 26.87 8.14 -49.08
CA GLU A 27 27.83 8.56 -50.11
C GLU A 27 28.68 7.39 -50.61
N LYS A 28 29.09 6.49 -49.70
CA LYS A 28 29.94 5.33 -50.03
C LYS A 28 29.17 4.31 -50.89
N LEU A 29 27.90 4.08 -50.57
CA LEU A 29 27.03 3.23 -51.39
C LEU A 29 26.73 3.87 -52.75
N MET A 30 26.49 5.17 -52.81
CA MET A 30 26.31 5.88 -54.08
C MET A 30 27.55 5.81 -54.96
N GLU A 31 28.74 5.99 -54.38
CA GLU A 31 29.99 5.91 -55.11
C GLU A 31 30.21 4.53 -55.75
N ASN A 32 29.94 3.46 -55.01
CA ASN A 32 30.03 2.08 -55.52
C ASN A 32 29.06 1.83 -56.69
N VAL A 33 27.81 2.29 -56.55
CA VAL A 33 26.80 2.19 -57.62
C VAL A 33 27.24 2.98 -58.85
N LEU A 34 27.74 4.21 -58.67
CA LEU A 34 28.22 5.06 -59.76
C LEU A 34 29.44 4.45 -60.46
N ASN A 35 30.36 3.82 -59.72
CA ASN A 35 31.52 3.15 -60.29
C ASN A 35 31.13 1.95 -61.16
N LEU A 36 30.14 1.15 -60.73
CA LEU A 36 29.60 0.07 -61.56
C LEU A 36 28.89 0.60 -62.82
N LEU A 37 28.15 1.71 -62.70
CA LEU A 37 27.50 2.33 -63.86
C LEU A 37 28.52 2.94 -64.83
N LYS A 38 29.63 3.51 -64.34
CA LYS A 38 30.74 3.99 -65.19
C LYS A 38 31.35 2.86 -66.04
N ILE A 39 31.45 1.64 -65.51
CA ILE A 39 31.93 0.47 -66.28
C ILE A 39 30.99 0.20 -67.45
N PHE A 40 29.67 0.22 -67.21
CA PHE A 40 28.67 0.04 -68.26
C PHE A 40 28.66 1.19 -69.28
N GLU A 41 28.78 2.45 -68.83
CA GLU A 41 28.89 3.60 -69.72
C GLU A 41 30.13 3.56 -70.60
N ARG A 42 31.28 3.14 -70.05
CA ARG A 42 32.50 2.92 -70.82
C ARG A 42 32.31 1.84 -71.89
N ALA A 43 31.69 0.71 -71.55
CA ALA A 43 31.34 -0.33 -72.53
C ALA A 43 30.45 0.23 -73.65
N LYS A 44 29.46 1.07 -73.29
CA LYS A 44 28.56 1.72 -74.25
C LYS A 44 29.26 2.73 -75.15
N ASN A 45 30.24 3.47 -74.62
CA ASN A 45 31.04 4.40 -75.41
C ASN A 45 31.93 3.65 -76.41
N PHE A 46 32.61 2.59 -75.98
CA PHE A 46 33.36 1.73 -76.89
C PHE A 46 32.49 1.09 -77.97
N HIS A 47 31.26 0.66 -77.63
CA HIS A 47 30.30 0.17 -78.62
C HIS A 47 29.92 1.25 -79.65
N LYS A 48 29.65 2.48 -79.21
CA LYS A 48 29.33 3.61 -80.09
C LYS A 48 30.50 3.99 -81.00
N GLU A 49 31.72 4.05 -80.45
CA GLU A 49 32.93 4.35 -81.21
C GLU A 49 33.24 3.26 -82.23
N ALA A 50 33.13 1.99 -81.83
CA ALA A 50 33.28 0.84 -82.73
C ALA A 50 32.24 0.88 -83.85
N LEU A 51 30.96 1.16 -83.55
CA LEU A 51 29.90 1.31 -84.56
C LEU A 51 30.15 2.48 -85.51
N LYS A 52 30.56 3.64 -84.99
CA LYS A 52 30.86 4.83 -85.79
C LYS A 52 31.98 4.52 -86.79
N LEU A 53 33.11 4.01 -86.31
CA LEU A 53 34.25 3.63 -87.15
C LEU A 53 33.89 2.51 -88.13
N ALA A 54 33.08 1.53 -87.72
CA ALA A 54 32.60 0.47 -88.60
C ALA A 54 31.68 0.99 -89.72
N SER A 55 30.83 1.98 -89.41
CA SER A 55 29.97 2.64 -90.40
C SER A 55 30.76 3.49 -91.40
N GLU A 56 31.79 4.20 -90.94
CA GLU A 56 32.70 4.98 -91.79
C GLU A 56 33.46 4.09 -92.78
N GLU A 57 33.83 2.87 -92.36
CA GLU A 57 34.51 1.89 -93.20
C GLU A 57 33.55 0.91 -93.92
N LYS A 58 32.23 1.09 -93.77
CA LYS A 58 31.15 0.24 -94.35
C LYS A 58 31.26 -1.25 -94.02
N VAL A 59 31.78 -1.60 -92.83
CA VAL A 59 31.94 -2.99 -92.38
C VAL A 59 30.98 -3.29 -91.22
N LYS A 60 30.38 -4.49 -91.18
CA LYS A 60 29.62 -4.97 -90.02
C LYS A 60 30.58 -5.39 -88.91
N LEU A 61 30.31 -5.02 -87.66
CA LEU A 61 31.18 -5.34 -86.50
C LEU A 61 31.53 -6.83 -86.39
N GLU A 62 30.56 -7.70 -86.67
CA GLU A 62 30.71 -9.17 -86.64
C GLU A 62 31.72 -9.69 -87.67
N ASN A 63 31.90 -8.98 -88.79
CA ASN A 63 32.73 -9.40 -89.92
C ASN A 63 34.13 -8.76 -89.91
N VAL A 64 34.42 -7.86 -88.96
CA VAL A 64 35.69 -7.08 -88.91
C VAL A 64 36.91 -8.01 -88.91
N GLU A 65 36.84 -9.12 -88.18
CA GLU A 65 37.96 -10.08 -88.10
C GLU A 65 38.24 -10.77 -89.44
N ASP A 66 37.19 -11.16 -90.15
CA ASP A 66 37.32 -11.81 -91.44
C ASP A 66 37.77 -10.84 -92.53
N THR A 67 37.27 -9.60 -92.50
CA THR A 67 37.74 -8.51 -93.38
C THR A 67 39.23 -8.22 -93.16
N ILE A 68 39.72 -8.19 -91.91
CA ILE A 68 41.17 -8.03 -91.62
C ILE A 68 41.98 -9.19 -92.19
N LYS A 69 41.51 -10.43 -92.03
CA LYS A 69 42.20 -11.62 -92.57
C LYS A 69 42.29 -11.58 -94.09
N GLU A 70 41.21 -11.19 -94.76
CA GLU A 70 41.17 -11.02 -96.21
C GLU A 70 42.10 -9.89 -96.68
N LEU A 71 42.13 -8.74 -95.98
CA LEU A 71 42.99 -7.61 -96.36
C LEU A 71 44.47 -7.97 -96.23
N LYS A 72 44.82 -8.72 -95.18
CA LYS A 72 46.17 -9.24 -95.00
C LYS A 72 46.57 -10.21 -96.12
N LYS A 73 45.65 -11.05 -96.60
CA LYS A 73 45.89 -11.95 -97.75
C LYS A 73 46.15 -11.14 -99.01
N VAL A 74 45.35 -10.10 -99.29
CA VAL A 74 45.56 -9.22 -100.44
C VAL A 74 46.89 -8.46 -100.33
N VAL A 75 47.23 -7.92 -99.15
CA VAL A 75 48.53 -7.27 -98.90
C VAL A 75 49.69 -8.26 -99.10
N PHE A 76 49.55 -9.52 -98.66
CA PHE A 76 50.56 -10.55 -98.88
C PHE A 76 50.73 -10.91 -100.36
N LEU A 77 49.63 -11.04 -101.11
CA LEU A 77 49.63 -11.27 -102.55
C LEU A 77 50.24 -10.09 -103.33
N LEU A 78 50.13 -8.86 -102.82
CA LEU A 78 50.78 -7.69 -103.42
C LEU A 78 52.28 -7.60 -103.11
N LYS A 79 52.73 -8.19 -102.00
CA LYS A 79 54.14 -8.23 -101.59
C LYS A 79 54.91 -9.37 -102.23
N LYS A 80 54.26 -10.49 -102.56
CA LYS A 80 54.86 -11.60 -103.33
C LYS A 80 54.55 -11.41 -104.82
N GLU A 81 55.55 -11.43 -105.69
CA GLU A 81 55.38 -11.45 -107.14
C GLU A 81 54.84 -12.82 -107.61
N ILE A 82 53.58 -13.13 -107.32
CA ILE A 82 52.94 -14.34 -107.83
C ILE A 82 52.44 -14.03 -109.25
N GLY A 83 52.93 -14.79 -110.23
CA GLY A 83 52.47 -14.72 -111.62
C GLY A 83 51.02 -15.21 -111.72
N ILE A 84 50.08 -14.29 -111.91
CA ILE A 84 48.69 -14.63 -112.22
C ILE A 84 48.59 -14.75 -113.75
N GLY A 85 48.09 -15.90 -114.25
CA GLY A 85 48.02 -16.22 -115.67
C GLY A 85 47.09 -15.28 -116.47
N ARG A 86 47.45 -15.04 -117.74
CA ARG A 86 46.87 -14.10 -118.75
C ARG A 86 45.46 -13.55 -118.43
N GLU A 87 45.36 -12.23 -118.32
CA GLU A 87 44.24 -11.52 -117.67
C GLU A 87 43.72 -10.28 -118.45
N ILE A 88 42.39 -10.14 -118.53
CA ILE A 88 41.62 -8.99 -119.04
C ILE A 88 41.45 -7.93 -117.92
N PRO A 89 41.34 -6.61 -118.22
CA PRO A 89 41.30 -5.48 -117.26
C PRO A 89 40.16 -5.45 -116.22
N ALA A 90 39.15 -6.30 -116.33
CA ALA A 90 38.19 -6.62 -115.27
C ALA A 90 37.89 -8.11 -115.35
N SER A 91 38.53 -8.91 -114.50
CA SER A 91 38.35 -10.36 -114.48
C SER A 91 38.06 -10.83 -113.07
N ILE A 92 37.37 -11.95 -112.98
CA ILE A 92 37.07 -12.62 -111.73
C ILE A 92 38.01 -13.81 -111.64
N THR A 93 38.85 -13.85 -110.61
CA THR A 93 39.82 -14.94 -110.39
C THR A 93 39.45 -15.72 -109.13
N LYS A 94 39.52 -17.05 -109.23
CA LYS A 94 39.30 -17.95 -108.09
C LYS A 94 40.65 -18.31 -107.47
N ILE A 95 40.89 -17.85 -106.24
CA ILE A 95 42.07 -18.21 -105.45
C ILE A 95 41.61 -19.02 -104.23
N GLN A 96 42.13 -20.24 -104.06
CA GLN A 96 41.83 -21.11 -102.92
C GLN A 96 40.32 -21.29 -102.65
N GLY A 97 39.52 -21.51 -103.70
CA GLY A 97 38.08 -21.72 -103.55
C GLY A 97 37.22 -20.46 -103.46
N LYS A 98 37.81 -19.28 -103.22
CA LYS A 98 37.10 -17.99 -103.13
C LYS A 98 37.28 -17.15 -104.40
N VAL A 99 36.24 -16.39 -104.71
CA VAL A 99 36.11 -15.58 -105.93
C VAL A 99 36.52 -14.13 -105.62
N TYR A 100 37.51 -13.60 -106.35
CA TYR A 100 38.04 -12.25 -106.20
C TYR A 100 37.87 -11.45 -107.49
N ALA A 101 37.44 -10.19 -107.39
CA ALA A 101 37.48 -9.27 -108.53
C ALA A 101 38.90 -8.72 -108.70
N VAL A 102 39.42 -8.67 -109.92
CA VAL A 102 40.71 -8.05 -110.25
C VAL A 102 40.43 -6.66 -110.80
N VAL A 103 40.95 -5.62 -110.15
CA VAL A 103 40.72 -4.21 -110.51
C VAL A 103 42.06 -3.50 -110.65
N ASP A 104 42.18 -2.61 -111.63
CA ASP A 104 43.40 -1.83 -111.83
C ASP A 104 43.72 -0.95 -110.58
N ALA A 105 44.94 -1.07 -110.07
CA ALA A 105 45.47 -0.33 -108.92
C ALA A 105 45.40 1.17 -109.16
N LYS A 106 45.54 1.64 -110.41
CA LYS A 106 45.38 3.05 -110.77
C LYS A 106 43.95 3.54 -110.54
N LEU A 107 42.95 2.68 -110.78
CA LEU A 107 41.54 2.98 -110.53
C LEU A 107 41.23 2.92 -109.03
N LEU A 108 41.78 1.94 -108.31
CA LEU A 108 41.61 1.82 -106.85
C LEU A 108 42.24 2.98 -106.06
N VAL A 109 43.29 3.61 -106.59
CA VAL A 109 43.91 4.82 -106.00
C VAL A 109 43.08 6.07 -106.30
N ARG A 110 42.41 6.14 -107.46
CA ARG A 110 41.60 7.29 -107.88
C ARG A 110 40.20 7.27 -107.25
N ASP A 111 39.58 6.10 -107.19
CA ASP A 111 38.25 5.87 -106.63
C ASP A 111 38.28 4.66 -105.70
N THR A 112 38.24 4.97 -104.40
CA THR A 112 38.28 3.95 -103.34
C THR A 112 36.97 3.16 -103.22
N SER A 113 35.87 3.62 -103.82
CA SER A 113 34.58 2.91 -103.82
C SER A 113 34.62 1.64 -104.68
N LEU A 114 35.53 1.56 -105.66
CA LEU A 114 35.79 0.35 -106.45
C LEU A 114 36.32 -0.81 -105.59
N ALA A 115 36.85 -0.52 -104.40
CA ALA A 115 37.23 -1.52 -103.41
C ALA A 115 36.02 -2.20 -102.74
N ASP A 116 34.80 -1.65 -102.88
CA ASP A 116 33.57 -2.16 -102.28
C ASP A 116 32.80 -3.13 -103.22
N ILE A 117 33.22 -3.28 -104.49
CA ILE A 117 32.55 -4.12 -105.51
C ILE A 117 32.65 -5.63 -105.20
N SER A 118 33.69 -6.04 -104.48
CA SER A 118 33.86 -7.41 -103.96
C SER A 118 34.49 -7.36 -102.58
N ASN A 119 34.34 -8.44 -101.79
CA ASN A 119 34.83 -8.50 -100.42
C ASN A 119 36.34 -8.25 -100.25
N GLN A 120 37.11 -8.18 -101.35
CA GLN A 120 38.24 -7.27 -101.57
C GLN A 120 38.87 -7.54 -102.94
N PRO A 121 38.97 -6.54 -103.83
CA PRO A 121 39.56 -6.76 -105.13
C PRO A 121 41.08 -6.89 -105.07
N ILE A 122 41.66 -7.68 -105.98
CA ILE A 122 43.10 -7.82 -106.16
C ILE A 122 43.59 -6.68 -107.08
N PRO A 123 44.51 -5.81 -106.62
CA PRO A 123 45.01 -4.70 -107.44
C PRO A 123 45.95 -5.19 -108.54
N LYS A 124 45.67 -4.81 -109.79
CA LYS A 124 46.49 -5.09 -110.98
C LYS A 124 47.14 -3.81 -111.50
N GLY A 125 48.35 -3.84 -112.06
CA GLY A 125 49.01 -2.63 -112.55
C GLY A 125 50.53 -2.66 -112.36
N LYS A 126 51.21 -1.56 -112.68
CA LYS A 126 52.68 -1.48 -112.54
C LYS A 126 53.09 -1.59 -111.07
N LEU A 127 54.30 -2.09 -110.81
CA LEU A 127 54.87 -2.20 -109.46
C LEU A 127 54.80 -0.87 -108.68
N THR A 128 54.96 0.26 -109.37
CA THR A 128 54.85 1.61 -108.78
C THR A 128 53.44 1.97 -108.33
N GLU A 129 52.40 1.49 -109.02
CA GLU A 129 50.99 1.73 -108.70
C GLU A 129 50.53 0.82 -107.56
N LYS A 130 50.94 -0.46 -107.58
CA LYS A 130 50.74 -1.40 -106.46
C LYS A 130 51.39 -0.90 -105.17
N LYS A 131 52.61 -0.34 -105.26
CA LYS A 131 53.31 0.29 -104.11
C LYS A 131 52.57 1.51 -103.56
N LYS A 132 51.83 2.27 -104.39
CA LYS A 132 51.02 3.42 -103.94
C LYS A 132 49.71 3.01 -103.24
N TYR A 133 49.13 1.87 -103.61
CA TYR A 133 47.90 1.37 -102.99
C TYR A 133 48.14 0.64 -101.66
N LEU A 134 49.33 0.04 -101.47
CA LEU A 134 49.69 -0.70 -100.26
C LEU A 134 49.57 0.14 -98.96
N PRO A 135 50.00 1.41 -98.89
CA PRO A 135 49.75 2.29 -97.73
C PRO A 135 48.27 2.51 -97.41
N ILE A 136 47.39 2.56 -98.42
CA ILE A 136 45.95 2.74 -98.26
C ILE A 136 45.34 1.49 -97.60
N LEU A 137 45.73 0.30 -98.07
CA LEU A 137 45.34 -0.98 -97.46
C LEU A 137 45.87 -1.12 -96.03
N ASP A 138 47.14 -0.77 -95.78
CA ASP A 138 47.73 -0.81 -94.45
C ASP A 138 47.03 0.16 -93.48
N SER A 139 46.63 1.35 -93.96
CA SER A 139 45.82 2.30 -93.19
C SER A 139 44.44 1.74 -92.86
N LYS A 140 43.75 1.13 -93.83
CA LYS A 140 42.45 0.46 -93.62
C LYS A 140 42.55 -0.70 -92.63
N ILE A 141 43.60 -1.53 -92.72
CA ILE A 141 43.88 -2.60 -91.75
C ILE A 141 44.12 -2.03 -90.35
N LYS A 142 44.86 -0.91 -90.22
CA LYS A 142 45.08 -0.26 -88.92
C LYS A 142 43.75 0.21 -88.30
N LYS A 143 42.88 0.86 -89.07
CA LYS A 143 41.55 1.29 -88.59
C LYS A 143 40.67 0.10 -88.19
N LEU A 144 40.63 -0.97 -88.99
CA LEU A 144 39.89 -2.19 -88.65
C LEU A 144 40.45 -2.88 -87.39
N LYS A 145 41.77 -2.86 -87.17
CA LYS A 145 42.37 -3.33 -85.91
C LYS A 145 41.92 -2.48 -84.71
N THR A 146 41.80 -1.16 -84.88
CA THR A 146 41.24 -0.28 -83.84
C THR A 146 39.78 -0.62 -83.53
N ILE A 147 38.95 -0.85 -84.56
CA ILE A 147 37.56 -1.31 -84.39
C ILE A 147 37.52 -2.65 -83.64
N LYS A 148 38.36 -3.63 -84.02
CA LYS A 148 38.48 -4.92 -83.34
C LYS A 148 38.87 -4.74 -81.87
N LYS A 149 39.80 -3.83 -81.57
CA LYS A 149 40.23 -3.52 -80.20
C LYS A 149 39.05 -2.98 -79.38
N TYR A 150 38.34 -1.98 -79.90
CA TYR A 150 37.18 -1.40 -79.20
C TYR A 150 36.04 -2.41 -79.02
N HIS A 151 35.78 -3.27 -79.99
CA HIS A 151 34.78 -4.34 -79.84
C HIS A 151 35.19 -5.36 -78.77
N LYS A 152 36.47 -5.73 -78.69
CA LYS A 152 36.97 -6.62 -77.63
C LYS A 152 36.91 -5.97 -76.24
N GLU A 153 37.25 -4.69 -76.13
CA GLU A 153 37.16 -3.95 -74.87
C GLU A 153 35.70 -3.77 -74.41
N GLU A 154 34.79 -3.48 -75.33
CA GLU A 154 33.34 -3.49 -75.08
C GLU A 154 32.90 -4.84 -74.52
N GLN A 155 33.17 -5.95 -75.21
CA GLN A 155 32.75 -7.28 -74.77
C GLN A 155 33.32 -7.64 -73.40
N THR A 156 34.58 -7.29 -73.14
CA THR A 156 35.24 -7.56 -71.86
C THR A 156 34.60 -6.76 -70.72
N LEU A 157 34.39 -5.46 -70.92
CA LEU A 157 33.77 -4.60 -69.91
C LEU A 157 32.30 -4.94 -69.67
N PHE A 158 31.56 -5.27 -70.73
CA PHE A 158 30.17 -5.69 -70.61
C PHE A 158 30.05 -7.05 -69.92
N LYS A 159 30.91 -8.02 -70.26
CA LYS A 159 30.96 -9.32 -69.58
C LYS A 159 31.25 -9.12 -68.09
N LYS A 160 32.24 -8.31 -67.74
CA LYS A 160 32.55 -7.95 -66.35
C LYS A 160 31.34 -7.31 -65.64
N PHE A 161 30.64 -6.40 -66.31
CA PHE A 161 29.44 -5.78 -65.75
C PHE A 161 28.30 -6.80 -65.54
N VAL A 162 28.09 -7.73 -66.48
CA VAL A 162 27.03 -8.76 -66.37
C VAL A 162 27.36 -9.79 -65.28
N GLU A 163 28.61 -10.22 -65.18
CA GLU A 163 29.04 -11.25 -64.23
C GLU A 163 29.20 -10.71 -62.80
N GLU A 164 29.75 -9.50 -62.63
CA GLU A 164 30.07 -8.96 -61.29
C GLU A 164 29.16 -7.78 -60.92
N GLY A 165 28.93 -6.85 -61.85
CA GLY A 165 28.19 -5.61 -61.59
C GLY A 165 26.69 -5.82 -61.38
N LEU A 166 26.04 -6.57 -62.27
CA LEU A 166 24.60 -6.79 -62.27
C LEU A 166 24.12 -7.60 -61.05
N PRO A 167 24.80 -8.69 -60.62
CA PRO A 167 24.44 -9.38 -59.39
C PRO A 167 24.63 -8.50 -58.15
N THR A 168 25.68 -7.68 -58.12
CA THR A 168 25.95 -6.75 -57.02
C THR A 168 24.85 -5.69 -56.91
N LEU A 169 24.43 -5.10 -58.05
CA LEU A 169 23.32 -4.14 -58.10
C LEU A 169 21.99 -4.77 -57.69
N ASN A 170 21.71 -6.00 -58.14
CA ASN A 170 20.49 -6.72 -57.75
C ASN A 170 20.46 -7.06 -56.26
N ARG A 171 21.59 -7.52 -55.70
CA ARG A 171 21.73 -7.77 -54.26
C ARG A 171 21.52 -6.48 -53.47
N PHE A 172 22.09 -5.37 -53.93
CA PHE A 172 21.90 -4.06 -53.33
C PHE A 172 20.43 -3.64 -53.30
N ILE A 173 19.72 -3.74 -54.43
CA ILE A 173 18.29 -3.43 -54.51
C ILE A 173 17.47 -4.30 -53.55
N LYS A 174 17.76 -5.61 -53.50
CA LYS A 174 17.09 -6.54 -52.59
C LYS A 174 17.32 -6.15 -51.13
N ASN A 175 18.56 -5.83 -50.76
CA ASN A 175 18.90 -5.40 -49.40
C ASN A 175 18.22 -4.09 -49.00
N LEU A 176 18.16 -3.11 -49.90
CA LEU A 176 17.43 -1.87 -49.66
C LEU A 176 15.93 -2.12 -49.46
N LYS A 177 15.32 -2.95 -50.32
CA LYS A 177 13.91 -3.32 -50.19
C LYS A 177 13.63 -3.97 -48.82
N ASN A 178 14.42 -4.97 -48.44
CA ASN A 178 14.25 -5.67 -47.16
C ASN A 178 14.44 -4.71 -45.96
N LYS A 179 15.38 -3.77 -46.04
CA LYS A 179 15.57 -2.76 -44.98
C LYS A 179 14.40 -1.78 -44.91
N THR A 180 13.86 -1.36 -46.05
CA THR A 180 12.68 -0.48 -46.09
C THR A 180 11.46 -1.18 -45.51
N GLU A 181 11.19 -2.43 -45.88
CA GLU A 181 10.08 -3.20 -45.32
C GLU A 181 10.21 -3.37 -43.80
N LYS A 182 11.40 -3.75 -43.30
CA LYS A 182 11.65 -3.84 -41.86
C LYS A 182 11.42 -2.53 -41.12
N LEU A 183 11.90 -1.41 -41.66
CA LEU A 183 11.71 -0.10 -41.04
C LEU A 183 10.23 0.33 -41.07
N GLU A 184 9.51 0.03 -42.14
CA GLU A 184 8.06 0.29 -42.22
C GLU A 184 7.29 -0.53 -41.17
N ASP A 185 7.66 -1.78 -40.97
CA ASP A 185 7.09 -2.65 -39.92
C ASP A 185 7.44 -2.13 -38.52
N GLU A 186 8.70 -1.77 -38.26
CA GLU A 186 9.14 -1.20 -36.97
C GLU A 186 8.41 0.12 -36.65
N ILE A 187 8.27 1.02 -37.63
CA ILE A 187 7.52 2.28 -37.48
C ILE A 187 6.04 2.00 -37.22
N LYS A 188 5.47 1.00 -37.88
CA LYS A 188 4.08 0.59 -37.67
C LYS A 188 3.88 0.04 -36.27
N CYS A 189 4.73 -0.90 -35.82
CA CYS A 189 4.71 -1.45 -34.47
C CYS A 189 4.85 -0.35 -33.42
N TRP A 190 5.82 0.56 -33.58
CA TRP A 190 5.99 1.72 -32.71
C TRP A 190 4.72 2.58 -32.65
N SER A 191 4.08 2.86 -33.80
CA SER A 191 2.85 3.65 -33.82
C SER A 191 1.69 2.91 -33.16
N GLU A 192 1.60 1.59 -33.29
CA GLU A 192 0.56 0.77 -32.68
C GLU A 192 0.75 0.65 -31.17
N GLU A 193 1.98 0.42 -30.71
CA GLU A 193 2.34 0.42 -29.29
C GLU A 193 2.05 1.76 -28.65
N LEU A 194 2.47 2.86 -29.27
CA LEU A 194 2.23 4.20 -28.76
C LEU A 194 0.73 4.52 -28.72
N ALA A 195 -0.03 4.12 -29.74
CA ALA A 195 -1.48 4.25 -29.76
C ALA A 195 -2.13 3.44 -28.63
N SER A 196 -1.70 2.20 -28.43
CA SER A 196 -2.22 1.28 -27.42
C SER A 196 -1.96 1.79 -26.01
N LEU A 197 -0.71 2.12 -25.68
CA LEU A 197 -0.31 2.64 -24.36
C LEU A 197 -1.04 3.95 -24.04
N SER A 198 -1.11 4.86 -25.01
CA SER A 198 -1.81 6.13 -24.85
C SER A 198 -3.32 5.92 -24.71
N SER A 199 -3.90 4.94 -25.41
CA SER A 199 -5.32 4.62 -25.28
C SER A 199 -5.65 4.05 -23.90
N SER A 200 -4.82 3.14 -23.40
CA SER A 200 -4.95 2.56 -22.07
C SER A 200 -4.86 3.62 -20.98
N PHE A 201 -3.93 4.57 -21.11
CA PHE A 201 -3.80 5.67 -20.15
C PHE A 201 -5.00 6.64 -20.22
N THR A 202 -5.36 7.10 -21.41
CA THR A 202 -6.39 8.14 -21.58
C THR A 202 -7.82 7.60 -21.44
N GLY A 203 -8.02 6.29 -21.61
CA GLY A 203 -9.33 5.64 -21.70
C GLY A 203 -10.07 5.94 -23.01
N LYS A 204 -9.40 6.56 -24.00
CA LYS A 204 -9.95 6.88 -25.32
C LYS A 204 -9.19 6.12 -26.39
N LYS A 205 -9.89 5.58 -27.40
CA LYS A 205 -9.26 4.88 -28.51
C LYS A 205 -8.50 5.85 -29.41
N ILE A 206 -7.17 5.86 -29.31
CA ILE A 206 -6.27 6.56 -30.22
C ILE A 206 -5.94 5.61 -31.37
N LYS A 207 -6.14 6.06 -32.60
CA LYS A 207 -5.79 5.26 -33.79
C LYS A 207 -4.29 5.39 -34.08
N PRO A 208 -3.60 4.29 -34.47
CA PRO A 208 -2.25 4.37 -34.99
C PRO A 208 -2.22 5.22 -36.27
N LYS A 209 -1.17 6.01 -36.45
CA LYS A 209 -1.02 6.94 -37.57
C LYS A 209 0.04 6.40 -38.52
N LYS A 210 -0.27 6.37 -39.81
CA LYS A 210 0.72 5.98 -40.83
C LYS A 210 1.76 7.07 -40.97
N ILE A 211 3.00 6.77 -40.61
CA ILE A 211 4.13 7.70 -40.67
C ILE A 211 4.90 7.48 -41.96
N LYS A 212 5.01 8.55 -42.76
CA LYS A 212 5.78 8.54 -44.02
C LYS A 212 6.95 9.52 -43.96
N LYS A 213 6.86 10.55 -43.13
CA LYS A 213 7.84 11.62 -42.97
C LYS A 213 8.15 11.85 -41.49
N VAL A 214 9.33 12.41 -41.21
CA VAL A 214 9.75 12.78 -39.85
C VAL A 214 8.75 13.74 -39.19
N GLN A 215 8.21 14.69 -39.94
CA GLN A 215 7.17 15.63 -39.46
C GLN A 215 5.88 14.91 -38.99
N ASP A 216 5.57 13.73 -39.53
CA ASP A 216 4.41 12.97 -39.11
C ASP A 216 4.60 12.45 -37.67
N VAL A 217 5.83 12.08 -37.30
CA VAL A 217 6.22 11.64 -35.95
C VAL A 217 5.98 12.77 -34.96
N GLU A 218 6.52 13.96 -35.22
CA GLU A 218 6.37 15.13 -34.35
C GLU A 218 4.89 15.51 -34.18
N SER A 219 4.14 15.53 -35.29
CA SER A 219 2.69 15.81 -35.24
C SER A 219 1.93 14.78 -34.39
N TYR A 220 2.34 13.51 -34.47
CA TYR A 220 1.67 12.42 -33.77
C TYR A 220 1.98 12.45 -32.28
N ILE A 221 3.25 12.59 -31.91
CA ILE A 221 3.70 12.76 -30.52
C ILE A 221 3.01 13.96 -29.89
N LYS A 222 2.96 15.11 -30.58
CA LYS A 222 2.27 16.31 -30.08
C LYS A 222 0.79 16.04 -29.81
N SER A 223 0.10 15.35 -30.72
CA SER A 223 -1.32 15.00 -30.53
C SER A 223 -1.56 14.05 -29.35
N ILE A 224 -0.66 13.07 -29.15
CA ILE A 224 -0.72 12.15 -28.02
C ILE A 224 -0.44 12.89 -26.72
N ASN A 225 0.58 13.75 -26.67
CA ASN A 225 0.92 14.52 -25.48
C ASN A 225 -0.24 15.41 -25.04
N ILE A 226 -0.94 16.07 -25.96
CA ILE A 226 -2.15 16.84 -25.63
C ILE A 226 -3.19 15.94 -24.94
N ASN A 227 -3.49 14.78 -25.52
CA ASN A 227 -4.48 13.85 -24.96
C ASN A 227 -4.06 13.27 -23.60
N VAL A 228 -2.77 12.93 -23.45
CA VAL A 228 -2.18 12.41 -22.22
C VAL A 228 -2.20 13.48 -21.14
N SER A 229 -1.78 14.71 -21.43
CA SER A 229 -1.82 15.82 -20.47
C SER A 229 -3.24 16.12 -20.00
N SER A 230 -4.21 16.23 -20.91
CA SER A 230 -5.62 16.42 -20.50
C SER A 230 -6.15 15.28 -19.64
N SER A 231 -5.72 14.04 -19.89
CA SER A 231 -6.11 12.89 -19.07
C SER A 231 -5.39 12.87 -17.73
N LYS A 232 -4.11 13.27 -17.68
CA LYS A 232 -3.33 13.46 -16.45
C LYS A 232 -4.02 14.47 -15.54
N ASP A 233 -4.42 15.63 -16.05
CA ASP A 233 -5.13 16.65 -15.28
C ASP A 233 -6.47 16.13 -14.74
N ARG A 234 -7.21 15.38 -15.57
CA ARG A 234 -8.47 14.74 -15.15
C ARG A 234 -8.24 13.74 -14.01
N TYR A 235 -7.23 12.88 -14.11
CA TYR A 235 -6.91 11.93 -13.04
C TYR A 235 -6.40 12.63 -11.79
N LEU A 236 -5.58 13.68 -11.93
CA LEU A 236 -5.07 14.45 -10.81
C LEU A 236 -6.22 15.09 -10.02
N LYS A 237 -7.18 15.71 -10.72
CA LYS A 237 -8.40 16.25 -10.10
C LYS A 237 -9.19 15.16 -9.38
N LYS A 238 -9.40 14.00 -10.02
CA LYS A 238 -10.15 12.90 -9.42
C LYS A 238 -9.45 12.35 -8.16
N VAL A 239 -8.13 12.15 -8.23
CA VAL A 239 -7.32 11.69 -7.09
C VAL A 239 -7.38 12.72 -5.97
N ASN A 240 -7.13 14.00 -6.24
CA ASN A 240 -7.17 15.05 -5.22
C ASN A 240 -8.55 15.18 -4.56
N LEU A 241 -9.65 15.04 -5.31
CA LEU A 241 -11.00 14.98 -4.72
C LEU A 241 -11.14 13.82 -3.74
N THR A 242 -10.60 12.64 -4.07
CA THR A 242 -10.64 11.48 -3.16
C THR A 242 -9.71 11.64 -1.97
N LEU A 243 -8.53 12.26 -2.15
CA LEU A 243 -7.59 12.52 -1.05
C LEU A 243 -8.15 13.55 -0.06
N GLU A 244 -8.83 14.59 -0.56
CA GLU A 244 -9.51 15.59 0.26
C GLU A 244 -10.59 14.93 1.13
N GLN A 245 -11.39 14.01 0.58
CA GLN A 245 -12.37 13.22 1.35
C GLN A 245 -11.73 12.36 2.46
N LEU A 246 -10.47 11.97 2.29
CA LEU A 246 -9.70 11.17 3.25
C LEU A 246 -8.82 12.02 4.18
N GLY A 247 -8.85 13.35 4.06
CA GLY A 247 -8.01 14.26 4.83
C GLY A 247 -6.51 14.17 4.51
N ILE A 248 -6.14 13.61 3.35
CA ILE A 248 -4.75 13.46 2.90
C ILE A 248 -4.35 14.67 2.04
N PRO A 249 -3.13 15.23 2.18
CA PRO A 249 -2.68 16.37 1.39
C PRO A 249 -2.79 16.14 -0.12
N GLN A 250 -3.25 17.18 -0.83
CA GLN A 250 -3.37 17.14 -2.29
C GLN A 250 -1.99 17.03 -2.94
N ILE A 251 -1.95 16.36 -4.10
CA ILE A 251 -0.74 16.24 -4.92
C ILE A 251 -0.80 17.20 -6.11
N GLU A 252 0.30 17.90 -6.36
CA GLU A 252 0.45 18.79 -7.53
C GLU A 252 0.72 18.00 -8.82
N GLU A 253 1.32 16.81 -8.71
CA GLU A 253 1.69 15.99 -9.86
C GLU A 253 1.50 14.50 -9.61
N LEU A 254 0.99 13.80 -10.64
CA LEU A 254 0.88 12.34 -10.69
C LEU A 254 2.26 11.70 -10.86
N ASP A 255 2.95 11.50 -9.74
CA ASP A 255 4.20 10.74 -9.64
C ASP A 255 3.92 9.38 -8.97
N VAL A 256 4.48 8.31 -9.55
CA VAL A 256 4.36 6.94 -9.04
C VAL A 256 4.81 6.81 -7.58
N LYS A 257 5.91 7.47 -7.20
CA LYS A 257 6.44 7.44 -5.82
C LYS A 257 5.49 8.11 -4.83
N LYS A 258 4.91 9.26 -5.22
CA LYS A 258 3.93 9.99 -4.40
C LYS A 258 2.62 9.18 -4.24
N LEU A 259 2.16 8.54 -5.32
CA LEU A 259 1.00 7.65 -5.26
C LEU A 259 1.25 6.44 -4.36
N GLN A 260 2.46 5.86 -4.39
CA GLN A 260 2.82 4.75 -3.50
C GLN A 260 2.87 5.16 -2.03
N SER A 261 3.40 6.34 -1.70
CA SER A 261 3.38 6.83 -0.31
C SER A 261 1.96 7.07 0.19
N ILE A 262 1.07 7.60 -0.66
CA ILE A 262 -0.35 7.77 -0.35
C ILE A 262 -1.02 6.41 -0.14
N LEU A 263 -0.80 5.44 -1.02
CA LEU A 263 -1.34 4.09 -0.84
C LEU A 263 -0.88 3.45 0.48
N LYS A 264 0.37 3.70 0.88
CA LYS A 264 0.88 3.26 2.18
C LYS A 264 0.13 3.93 3.34
N GLN A 265 -0.05 5.26 3.29
CA GLN A 265 -0.84 5.99 4.31
C GLN A 265 -2.30 5.48 4.39
N ILE A 266 -2.95 5.28 3.25
CA ILE A 266 -4.31 4.70 3.19
C ILE A 266 -4.30 3.29 3.81
N SER A 267 -3.30 2.46 3.51
CA SER A 267 -3.21 1.10 4.07
C SER A 267 -3.00 1.10 5.58
N GLU A 268 -2.26 2.07 6.13
CA GLU A 268 -2.06 2.25 7.56
C GLU A 268 -3.36 2.73 8.24
N GLN A 269 -4.08 3.67 7.64
CA GLN A 269 -5.42 4.07 8.11
C GLN A 269 -6.41 2.89 8.12
N ILE A 270 -6.41 2.06 7.07
CA ILE A 270 -7.23 0.84 6.99
C ILE A 270 -6.86 -0.15 8.10
N LYS A 271 -5.58 -0.30 8.45
CA LYS A 271 -5.15 -1.15 9.57
C LYS A 271 -5.56 -0.61 10.93
N ASN A 272 -5.68 0.71 11.08
CA ASN A 272 -6.08 1.37 12.33
C ASN A 272 -7.61 1.41 12.54
N LEU A 273 -8.40 1.25 11.47
CA LEU A 273 -9.87 1.21 11.53
C LEU A 273 -10.45 0.15 12.50
N PRO A 274 -9.96 -1.10 12.52
CA PRO A 274 -10.39 -2.09 13.51
C PRO A 274 -10.04 -1.70 14.95
N LEU A 275 -8.92 -1.01 15.17
CA LEU A 275 -8.51 -0.54 16.50
C LEU A 275 -9.43 0.59 16.97
N LEU A 276 -9.78 1.53 16.08
CA LEU A 276 -10.73 2.61 16.36
C LEU A 276 -12.13 2.07 16.68
N LYS A 277 -12.63 1.09 15.92
CA LYS A 277 -13.91 0.42 16.24
C LYS A 277 -13.90 -0.25 17.61
N LYS A 278 -12.81 -0.94 17.97
CA LYS A 278 -12.67 -1.53 19.32
C LYS A 278 -12.64 -0.47 20.42
N LEU A 279 -12.04 0.70 20.14
CA LEU A 279 -11.96 1.81 21.07
C LEU A 279 -13.32 2.49 21.24
N GLU A 280 -14.08 2.64 20.16
CA GLU A 280 -15.47 3.11 20.18
C GLU A 280 -16.38 2.15 20.96
N GLU A 281 -16.26 0.84 20.74
CA GLU A 281 -16.97 -0.19 21.53
C GLU A 281 -16.57 -0.16 23.02
N PHE A 282 -15.29 0.08 23.32
CA PHE A 282 -14.80 0.24 24.70
C PHE A 282 -15.38 1.50 25.35
N LEU A 283 -15.32 2.64 24.67
CA LEU A 283 -15.87 3.91 25.15
C LEU A 283 -17.39 3.82 25.35
N GLY A 284 -18.12 3.17 24.44
CA GLY A 284 -19.56 2.95 24.60
C GLY A 284 -19.91 2.05 25.80
N LYS A 285 -19.07 1.06 26.12
CA LYS A 285 -19.23 0.25 27.34
C LYS A 285 -18.97 1.05 28.61
N GLU A 286 -17.90 1.85 28.63
CA GLU A 286 -17.60 2.75 29.75
C GLU A 286 -18.73 3.76 29.97
N GLU A 287 -19.26 4.39 28.92
CA GLU A 287 -20.38 5.34 29.00
C GLU A 287 -21.62 4.70 29.66
N GLN A 288 -21.96 3.46 29.28
CA GLN A 288 -23.07 2.72 29.89
C GLN A 288 -22.82 2.36 31.36
N GLU A 289 -21.58 2.03 31.74
CA GLU A 289 -21.23 1.80 33.15
C GLU A 289 -21.33 3.10 33.98
N TRP A 290 -20.90 4.23 33.41
CA TRP A 290 -21.01 5.53 34.04
C TRP A 290 -22.46 5.96 34.24
N GLN A 291 -23.34 5.73 33.26
CA GLN A 291 -24.78 5.99 33.41
C GLN A 291 -25.40 5.19 34.56
N LYS A 292 -25.09 3.89 34.68
CA LYS A 292 -25.57 3.05 35.80
C LYS A 292 -25.07 3.53 37.16
N LYS A 293 -23.82 4.00 37.24
CA LYS A 293 -23.26 4.56 38.48
C LYS A 293 -23.91 5.89 38.85
N CYS A 294 -24.30 6.72 37.88
CA CYS A 294 -25.03 7.96 38.12
C CYS A 294 -26.46 7.73 38.64
N GLU A 295 -27.19 6.74 38.13
CA GLU A 295 -28.52 6.35 38.64
C GLU A 295 -28.44 5.90 40.10
N LEU A 296 -27.48 5.03 40.44
CA LEU A 296 -27.22 4.63 41.83
C LEU A 296 -26.90 5.82 42.73
N TYR A 297 -26.19 6.83 42.23
CA TYR A 297 -25.83 8.03 42.99
C TYR A 297 -27.04 8.94 43.27
N GLN A 298 -28.08 8.93 42.42
CA GLN A 298 -29.32 9.66 42.67
C GLN A 298 -30.10 9.06 43.84
N ASP A 299 -30.18 7.74 43.95
CA ASP A 299 -30.85 7.06 45.08
C ASP A 299 -30.17 7.40 46.42
N TYR A 300 -28.84 7.51 46.45
CA TYR A 300 -28.10 7.87 47.68
C TYR A 300 -28.34 9.31 48.13
N MET A 301 -28.73 10.22 47.24
CA MET A 301 -29.04 11.62 47.58
C MET A 301 -30.40 11.76 48.31
N GLU A 302 -31.31 10.78 48.19
CA GLU A 302 -32.63 10.80 48.83
C GLU A 302 -32.66 10.14 50.23
N VAL A 303 -31.63 9.36 50.58
CA VAL A 303 -31.53 8.69 51.90
C VAL A 303 -31.55 9.67 53.09
N PRO A 304 -30.88 10.84 53.05
CA PRO A 304 -30.90 11.79 54.17
C PRO A 304 -32.28 12.40 54.45
N SER A 305 -33.13 12.61 53.44
CA SER A 305 -34.47 13.17 53.64
C SER A 305 -35.39 12.15 54.31
N PHE A 306 -35.34 10.89 53.87
CA PHE A 306 -36.13 9.81 54.45
C PHE A 306 -35.77 9.53 55.92
N ALA A 307 -34.47 9.59 56.25
CA ALA A 307 -33.99 9.44 57.62
C ALA A 307 -34.46 10.57 58.55
N HIS A 308 -34.59 11.80 58.03
CA HIS A 308 -35.06 12.93 58.81
C HIS A 308 -36.54 12.82 59.18
N GLU A 309 -37.38 12.37 58.25
CA GLU A 309 -38.82 12.19 58.48
C GLU A 309 -39.11 11.07 59.50
N ILE A 310 -38.42 9.94 59.41
CA ILE A 310 -38.59 8.81 60.34
C ILE A 310 -38.18 9.19 61.77
N SER A 311 -37.08 9.95 61.92
CA SER A 311 -36.59 10.37 63.23
C SER A 311 -37.63 11.20 63.99
N SER A 312 -38.30 12.12 63.30
CA SER A 312 -39.37 12.95 63.88
C SER A 312 -40.56 12.11 64.37
N ILE A 313 -40.97 11.11 63.59
CA ILE A 313 -42.08 10.21 63.93
C ILE A 313 -41.73 9.36 65.17
N LEU A 314 -40.52 8.80 65.23
CA LEU A 314 -40.07 8.00 66.37
C LEU A 314 -40.02 8.82 67.66
N GLN A 315 -39.58 10.08 67.58
CA GLN A 315 -39.53 10.97 68.74
C GLN A 315 -40.94 11.32 69.26
N MET A 316 -41.89 11.59 68.35
CA MET A 316 -43.30 11.78 68.72
C MET A 316 -43.93 10.54 69.38
N ILE A 317 -43.57 9.33 68.92
CA ILE A 317 -44.05 8.08 69.53
C ILE A 317 -43.51 7.95 70.96
N LEU A 318 -42.21 8.22 71.17
CA LEU A 318 -41.59 8.15 72.49
C LEU A 318 -42.24 9.14 73.48
N GLU A 319 -42.48 10.38 73.07
CA GLU A 319 -43.13 11.41 73.90
C GLU A 319 -44.57 11.05 74.28
N LYS A 320 -45.30 10.34 73.40
CA LYS A 320 -46.66 9.86 73.70
C LYS A 320 -46.69 8.61 74.59
N CYS A 321 -45.70 7.74 74.46
CA CYS A 321 -45.68 6.46 75.16
C CYS A 321 -45.08 6.55 76.57
N PHE A 322 -44.25 7.56 76.86
CA PHE A 322 -43.50 7.62 78.11
C PHE A 322 -43.49 9.01 78.76
N ASP A 323 -44.15 9.13 79.92
CA ASP A 323 -44.07 10.32 80.78
C ASP A 323 -42.97 10.14 81.83
N GLU A 324 -41.77 10.61 81.50
CA GLU A 324 -40.59 10.53 82.35
C GLU A 324 -40.79 11.24 83.71
N GLN A 325 -41.53 12.36 83.73
CA GLN A 325 -41.74 13.13 84.96
C GLN A 325 -42.63 12.38 85.94
N LYS A 326 -43.68 11.73 85.42
CA LYS A 326 -44.57 10.88 86.22
C LYS A 326 -43.83 9.67 86.79
N LEU A 327 -42.93 9.06 86.02
CA LEU A 327 -42.09 7.96 86.51
C LEU A 327 -41.15 8.45 87.62
N LYS A 328 -40.44 9.55 87.41
CA LYS A 328 -39.51 10.11 88.42
C LYS A 328 -40.23 10.47 89.73
N ALA A 329 -41.42 11.08 89.67
CA ALA A 329 -42.21 11.40 90.86
C ALA A 329 -42.63 10.16 91.64
N LYS A 330 -43.04 9.11 90.93
CA LYS A 330 -43.42 7.81 91.50
C LYS A 330 -42.24 7.11 92.18
N VAL A 331 -41.07 7.05 91.52
CA VAL A 331 -39.82 6.50 92.09
C VAL A 331 -39.44 7.26 93.38
N ALA A 332 -39.48 8.60 93.35
CA ALA A 332 -39.15 9.41 94.52
C ALA A 332 -40.11 9.14 95.70
N SER A 333 -41.42 9.03 95.45
CA SER A 333 -42.41 8.72 96.48
C SER A 333 -42.15 7.37 97.13
N THR A 334 -41.94 6.32 96.33
CA THR A 334 -41.68 4.96 96.84
C THR A 334 -40.38 4.90 97.64
N TYR A 335 -39.33 5.60 97.18
CA TYR A 335 -38.10 5.72 97.95
C TYR A 335 -38.35 6.37 99.33
N MET A 336 -39.09 7.50 99.37
CA MET A 336 -39.39 8.18 100.63
C MET A 336 -40.23 7.31 101.59
N ASP A 337 -41.17 6.52 101.06
CA ASP A 337 -41.96 5.57 101.85
C ASP A 337 -41.08 4.48 102.48
N ILE A 338 -40.11 3.96 101.73
CA ILE A 338 -39.15 2.97 102.23
C ILE A 338 -38.26 3.57 103.32
N ILE A 339 -37.74 4.78 103.11
CA ILE A 339 -36.91 5.48 104.10
C ILE A 339 -37.68 5.71 105.40
N LYS A 340 -38.97 6.06 105.32
CA LYS A 340 -39.81 6.23 106.50
C LYS A 340 -39.90 4.94 107.34
N ILE A 341 -40.09 3.78 106.69
CA ILE A 341 -40.10 2.46 107.36
C ILE A 341 -38.76 2.19 108.06
N MET A 342 -37.65 2.49 107.40
CA MET A 342 -36.31 2.29 107.97
C MET A 342 -36.04 3.21 109.17
N GLN A 343 -36.57 4.43 109.16
CA GLN A 343 -36.48 5.38 110.28
C GLN A 343 -37.33 4.94 111.46
N GLU A 344 -38.58 4.54 111.24
CA GLU A 344 -39.51 4.07 112.29
C GLU A 344 -38.93 2.86 113.06
N ARG A 345 -38.14 2.01 112.38
CA ARG A 345 -37.45 0.87 112.98
C ARG A 345 -36.09 1.19 113.61
N ASN A 346 -35.68 2.46 113.61
CA ASN A 346 -34.37 2.92 114.08
C ASN A 346 -33.17 2.25 113.36
N LEU A 347 -33.34 1.82 112.11
CA LEU A 347 -32.28 1.17 111.30
C LEU A 347 -31.36 2.20 110.64
N ILE A 348 -31.90 3.38 110.36
CA ILE A 348 -31.15 4.55 109.92
C ILE A 348 -31.46 5.73 110.85
N LYS A 349 -30.45 6.55 111.13
CA LYS A 349 -30.59 7.78 111.92
C LYS A 349 -30.52 9.03 111.05
N ALA A 350 -30.01 8.89 109.83
CA ALA A 350 -29.95 9.97 108.86
C ALA A 350 -31.33 10.21 108.19
N THR A 351 -31.65 11.48 107.95
CA THR A 351 -32.80 11.91 107.16
C THR A 351 -32.39 12.10 105.70
N THR A 352 -33.23 11.66 104.76
CA THR A 352 -32.96 11.87 103.33
C THR A 352 -34.09 12.59 102.64
N GLU A 353 -33.75 13.51 101.76
CA GLU A 353 -34.69 14.21 100.90
C GLU A 353 -34.35 13.89 99.44
N VAL A 354 -35.35 13.46 98.65
CA VAL A 354 -35.26 13.23 97.20
C VAL A 354 -36.29 14.08 96.50
N THR A 355 -35.86 14.88 95.53
CA THR A 355 -36.76 15.66 94.67
C THR A 355 -37.10 14.90 93.39
N PRO A 356 -38.38 14.91 92.95
CA PRO A 356 -38.80 14.28 91.69
C PRO A 356 -38.04 14.75 90.46
N GLN A 357 -37.56 15.99 90.40
CA GLN A 357 -36.90 16.51 89.19
C GLN A 357 -35.50 15.92 88.96
N GLN A 358 -34.77 15.57 90.03
CA GLN A 358 -33.36 15.22 89.93
C GLN A 358 -33.03 13.81 90.47
N LEU A 359 -33.97 13.14 91.15
CA LEU A 359 -33.76 11.82 91.78
C LEU A 359 -32.44 11.71 92.56
N LYS A 360 -32.01 12.81 93.18
CA LYS A 360 -30.75 12.90 93.93
C LYS A 360 -31.06 12.88 95.42
N GLY A 361 -30.65 11.81 96.10
CA GLY A 361 -30.76 11.69 97.56
C GLY A 361 -29.76 12.59 98.27
N VAL A 362 -30.25 13.50 99.11
CA VAL A 362 -29.44 14.31 100.00
C VAL A 362 -29.57 13.77 101.42
N VAL A 363 -28.48 13.25 101.98
CA VAL A 363 -28.47 12.60 103.31
C VAL A 363 -28.01 13.60 104.39
N ARG A 364 -28.78 13.74 105.47
CA ARG A 364 -28.49 14.62 106.61
C ARG A 364 -28.46 13.81 107.92
N TYR A 365 -27.50 14.09 108.79
CA TYR A 365 -27.43 13.50 110.13
C TYR A 365 -27.45 14.61 111.18
N LYS A 366 -28.42 14.57 112.11
CA LYS A 366 -28.65 15.65 113.10
C LYS A 366 -28.70 17.06 112.44
N GLY A 367 -29.34 17.16 111.28
CA GLY A 367 -29.48 18.41 110.50
C GLY A 367 -28.29 18.81 109.63
N LYS A 368 -27.12 18.17 109.75
CA LYS A 368 -25.93 18.45 108.93
C LYS A 368 -25.87 17.55 107.70
N LEU A 369 -25.52 18.13 106.55
CA LEU A 369 -25.27 17.38 105.32
C LEU A 369 -24.06 16.46 105.52
N ILE A 370 -24.21 15.18 105.18
CA ILE A 370 -23.12 14.21 105.20
C ILE A 370 -22.93 13.62 103.81
N SER A 371 -21.67 13.46 103.38
CA SER A 371 -21.33 12.78 102.13
C SER A 371 -21.27 11.26 102.29
N HIS A 372 -21.04 10.78 103.52
CA HIS A 372 -20.84 9.36 103.80
C HIS A 372 -21.58 8.94 105.08
N PRO A 373 -22.75 8.26 104.97
CA PRO A 373 -23.36 7.60 106.12
C PRO A 373 -22.51 6.41 106.59
N SER A 374 -22.84 5.86 107.76
CA SER A 374 -22.14 4.68 108.30
C SER A 374 -22.26 3.47 107.37
N GLY A 375 -21.35 2.50 107.49
CA GLY A 375 -21.32 1.32 106.61
C GLY A 375 -22.64 0.54 106.57
N SER A 376 -23.29 0.38 107.72
CA SER A 376 -24.61 -0.25 107.83
C SER A 376 -25.72 0.61 107.22
N GLU A 377 -25.74 1.92 107.47
CA GLU A 377 -26.71 2.83 106.85
C GLU A 377 -26.58 2.89 105.32
N LYS A 378 -25.36 2.79 104.77
CA LYS A 378 -25.15 2.68 103.32
C LYS A 378 -25.84 1.45 102.73
N ALA A 379 -25.80 0.32 103.42
CA ALA A 379 -26.48 -0.90 102.98
C ALA A 379 -28.02 -0.70 102.96
N PHE A 380 -28.59 -0.09 104.01
CA PHE A 380 -30.02 0.23 104.05
C PHE A 380 -30.45 1.25 102.98
N PHE A 381 -29.68 2.32 102.76
CA PHE A 381 -29.96 3.27 101.66
C PHE A 381 -29.86 2.61 100.29
N SER A 382 -28.89 1.72 100.09
CA SER A 382 -28.75 0.97 98.83
C SER A 382 -29.94 0.05 98.62
N LEU A 383 -30.41 -0.65 99.66
CA LEU A 383 -31.62 -1.46 99.61
C LEU A 383 -32.85 -0.60 99.25
N ALA A 384 -32.99 0.60 99.83
CA ALA A 384 -34.09 1.50 99.52
C ALA A 384 -34.10 1.97 98.06
N ILE A 385 -32.93 2.36 97.52
CA ILE A 385 -32.78 2.77 96.12
C ILE A 385 -33.10 1.60 95.19
N LEU A 386 -32.49 0.44 95.43
CA LEU A 386 -32.68 -0.75 94.60
C LEU A 386 -34.14 -1.21 94.60
N THR A 387 -34.78 -1.22 95.77
CA THR A 387 -36.20 -1.57 95.91
C THR A 387 -37.10 -0.59 95.17
N ALA A 388 -36.87 0.72 95.31
CA ALA A 388 -37.67 1.72 94.62
C ALA A 388 -37.54 1.60 93.10
N LEU A 389 -36.33 1.38 92.57
CA LEU A 389 -36.12 1.20 91.14
C LEU A 389 -36.70 -0.12 90.63
N ALA A 390 -36.44 -1.22 91.33
CA ALA A 390 -36.91 -2.55 90.97
C ALA A 390 -38.44 -2.64 90.90
N HIS A 391 -39.15 -1.93 91.79
CA HIS A 391 -40.61 -1.86 91.75
C HIS A 391 -41.15 -1.31 90.42
N TYR A 392 -40.52 -0.27 89.87
CA TYR A 392 -41.01 0.39 88.65
C TYR A 392 -40.47 -0.23 87.36
N PHE A 393 -39.25 -0.76 87.38
CA PHE A 393 -38.65 -1.43 86.22
C PHE A 393 -38.96 -2.94 86.18
N GLN A 394 -39.63 -3.47 87.21
CA GLN A 394 -39.96 -4.89 87.34
C GLN A 394 -38.72 -5.78 87.23
N THR A 395 -37.62 -5.34 87.83
CA THR A 395 -36.33 -6.04 87.80
C THR A 395 -36.05 -6.72 89.13
N PRO A 396 -35.42 -7.92 89.13
CA PRO A 396 -34.94 -8.53 90.36
C PRO A 396 -33.77 -7.72 90.95
N VAL A 397 -33.64 -7.75 92.27
CA VAL A 397 -32.55 -7.11 92.99
C VAL A 397 -31.51 -8.17 93.39
N LEU A 398 -30.29 -7.98 92.90
CA LEU A 398 -29.11 -8.79 93.23
C LEU A 398 -28.21 -7.99 94.17
N ILE A 399 -27.95 -8.48 95.38
CA ILE A 399 -27.03 -7.84 96.31
C ILE A 399 -25.93 -8.82 96.68
N ASP A 400 -24.70 -8.47 96.35
CA ASP A 400 -23.53 -9.28 96.66
C ASP A 400 -22.96 -8.93 98.05
N GLU A 401 -22.44 -9.94 98.73
CA GLU A 401 -21.77 -9.85 100.04
C GLU A 401 -22.47 -8.96 101.09
N VAL A 402 -23.78 -9.15 101.27
CA VAL A 402 -24.64 -8.31 102.14
C VAL A 402 -24.14 -8.23 103.59
N ALA A 403 -23.52 -9.29 104.09
CA ALA A 403 -23.06 -9.40 105.48
C ALA A 403 -21.77 -8.59 105.79
N ASN A 404 -21.04 -8.07 104.81
CA ASN A 404 -19.75 -7.41 105.06
C ASN A 404 -19.83 -6.13 105.92
N ASN A 405 -20.97 -5.45 105.91
CA ASN A 405 -21.15 -4.14 106.54
C ASN A 405 -22.24 -4.11 107.61
N LEU A 406 -22.78 -5.27 107.99
CA LEU A 406 -23.89 -5.42 108.93
C LEU A 406 -23.47 -6.34 110.08
N ASP A 407 -23.70 -5.92 111.32
CA ASP A 407 -23.60 -6.82 112.48
C ASP A 407 -24.78 -7.80 112.50
N SER A 408 -24.72 -8.86 113.32
CA SER A 408 -25.75 -9.91 113.34
C SER A 408 -27.17 -9.37 113.61
N LYS A 409 -27.30 -8.26 114.35
CA LYS A 409 -28.59 -7.59 114.60
C LYS A 409 -29.12 -6.86 113.36
N ASN A 410 -28.28 -6.05 112.70
CA ASN A 410 -28.67 -5.32 111.51
C ASN A 410 -28.85 -6.26 110.31
N LEU A 411 -28.13 -7.38 110.25
CA LEU A 411 -28.30 -8.41 109.23
C LEU A 411 -29.68 -9.06 109.33
N LYS A 412 -30.11 -9.46 110.54
CA LYS A 412 -31.48 -9.94 110.77
C LYS A 412 -32.53 -8.92 110.32
N ALA A 413 -32.40 -7.66 110.76
CA ALA A 413 -33.33 -6.59 110.37
C ALA A 413 -33.32 -6.30 108.86
N PHE A 414 -32.19 -6.47 108.19
CA PHE A 414 -32.06 -6.32 106.74
C PHE A 414 -32.85 -7.39 105.98
N PHE A 415 -32.77 -8.66 106.42
CA PHE A 415 -33.56 -9.75 105.84
C PHE A 415 -35.06 -9.61 106.12
N GLU A 416 -35.44 -9.18 107.32
CA GLU A 416 -36.84 -8.89 107.66
C GLU A 416 -37.43 -7.77 106.79
N LEU A 417 -36.65 -6.71 106.51
CA LEU A 417 -37.06 -5.66 105.57
C LEU A 417 -37.19 -6.18 104.14
N ILE A 418 -36.26 -7.04 103.70
CA ILE A 418 -36.34 -7.64 102.36
C ILE A 418 -37.59 -8.48 102.20
N LYS A 419 -37.96 -9.27 103.22
CA LYS A 419 -39.23 -10.01 103.23
C LYS A 419 -40.41 -9.07 103.06
N GLU A 420 -40.49 -8.01 103.86
CA GLU A 420 -41.58 -7.04 103.75
C GLU A 420 -41.61 -6.34 102.38
N PHE A 421 -40.46 -5.95 101.84
CA PHE A 421 -40.40 -5.27 100.55
C PHE A 421 -40.70 -6.19 99.37
N LYS A 422 -40.31 -7.46 99.44
CA LYS A 422 -40.74 -8.51 98.51
C LYS A 422 -42.26 -8.56 98.43
N ASP A 423 -42.92 -8.66 99.58
CA ASP A 423 -44.38 -8.80 99.63
C ASP A 423 -45.10 -7.49 99.25
N LYS A 424 -44.58 -6.35 99.70
CA LYS A 424 -45.20 -5.03 99.48
C LYS A 424 -45.03 -4.50 98.06
N TYR A 425 -43.86 -4.72 97.45
CA TYR A 425 -43.51 -4.14 96.15
C TYR A 425 -43.41 -5.17 95.02
N GLY A 426 -43.57 -6.46 95.32
CA GLY A 426 -43.57 -7.55 94.33
C GLY A 426 -42.19 -7.81 93.72
N ILE A 427 -41.12 -7.61 94.48
CA ILE A 427 -39.73 -7.68 93.99
C ILE A 427 -39.08 -8.99 94.41
N GLN A 428 -38.37 -9.64 93.49
CA GLN A 428 -37.51 -10.77 93.80
C GLN A 428 -36.14 -10.28 94.27
N TYR A 429 -35.69 -10.77 95.42
CA TYR A 429 -34.34 -10.51 95.93
C TYR A 429 -33.49 -11.78 95.86
N VAL A 430 -32.24 -11.61 95.43
CA VAL A 430 -31.21 -12.64 95.45
C VAL A 430 -30.01 -12.05 96.14
N LEU A 431 -29.62 -12.66 97.26
CA LEU A 431 -28.56 -12.15 98.12
C LEU A 431 -27.43 -13.17 98.17
N SER A 432 -26.21 -12.69 98.01
CA SER A 432 -25.00 -13.46 98.27
C SER A 432 -24.48 -13.08 99.66
N VAL A 433 -24.25 -14.09 100.48
CA VAL A 433 -23.76 -13.96 101.85
C VAL A 433 -22.56 -14.89 101.99
N LYS A 434 -21.43 -14.34 102.45
CA LYS A 434 -20.28 -15.17 102.85
C LYS A 434 -20.63 -15.91 104.12
N ASP A 435 -20.17 -17.15 104.23
CA ASP A 435 -20.29 -17.93 105.46
C ASP A 435 -19.55 -17.21 106.61
N THR A 436 -20.31 -16.63 107.54
CA THR A 436 -19.80 -15.88 108.69
C THR A 436 -20.61 -16.24 109.93
N ARG A 437 -20.03 -16.04 111.12
CA ARG A 437 -20.72 -16.27 112.40
C ARG A 437 -21.94 -15.38 112.62
N ASP A 438 -22.10 -14.33 111.82
CA ASP A 438 -23.24 -13.41 111.88
C ASP A 438 -24.47 -13.96 111.14
N PHE A 439 -24.29 -14.90 110.20
CA PHE A 439 -25.34 -15.59 109.47
C PHE A 439 -25.59 -16.98 110.07
N ASP A 440 -26.38 -17.02 111.14
CA ASP A 440 -26.56 -18.19 111.98
C ASP A 440 -27.79 -19.02 111.56
N PHE A 441 -27.52 -20.19 110.95
CA PHE A 441 -28.50 -21.18 110.53
C PHE A 441 -29.31 -21.78 111.69
N ASP A 442 -28.77 -21.79 112.90
CA ASP A 442 -29.40 -22.42 114.06
C ASP A 442 -30.31 -21.45 114.85
N THR A 443 -30.27 -20.14 114.53
CA THR A 443 -31.10 -19.12 115.20
C THR A 443 -32.03 -18.40 114.22
N TRP A 444 -31.76 -17.14 113.87
CA TRP A 444 -32.71 -16.27 113.19
C TRP A 444 -32.91 -16.60 111.71
N VAL A 445 -31.96 -17.29 111.07
CA VAL A 445 -32.12 -17.75 109.68
C VAL A 445 -33.15 -18.87 109.60
N LYS A 446 -33.21 -19.73 110.62
CA LYS A 446 -34.23 -20.79 110.75
C LYS A 446 -35.65 -20.22 110.84
N ASP A 447 -35.81 -19.08 111.52
CA ASP A 447 -37.11 -18.38 111.63
C ASP A 447 -37.64 -17.88 110.26
N LEU A 448 -36.76 -17.77 109.26
CA LEU A 448 -37.08 -17.29 107.90
C LEU A 448 -37.21 -18.42 106.87
N ARG A 449 -37.09 -19.70 107.27
CA ARG A 449 -37.00 -20.86 106.37
C ARG A 449 -38.16 -20.99 105.36
N ASP A 450 -39.34 -20.50 105.73
CA ASP A 450 -40.53 -20.59 104.88
C ASP A 450 -40.58 -19.46 103.82
N ASP A 451 -39.73 -18.42 103.98
CA ASP A 451 -39.71 -17.22 103.15
C ASP A 451 -38.49 -17.11 102.23
N ILE A 452 -37.42 -17.84 102.55
CA ILE A 452 -36.13 -17.81 101.84
C ILE A 452 -35.76 -19.18 101.28
N CYS A 453 -35.09 -19.18 100.13
CA CYS A 453 -34.42 -20.37 99.59
C CYS A 453 -32.91 -20.14 99.69
N VAL A 454 -32.21 -20.98 100.46
CA VAL A 454 -30.76 -20.86 100.61
C VAL A 454 -30.07 -21.85 99.69
N TYR A 455 -29.10 -21.35 98.92
CA TYR A 455 -28.26 -22.15 98.04
C TYR A 455 -26.80 -22.00 98.48
N GLY A 456 -26.14 -23.13 98.73
CA GLY A 456 -24.71 -23.19 99.00
C GLY A 456 -23.93 -23.31 97.69
N VAL A 457 -22.79 -22.63 97.62
CA VAL A 457 -21.82 -22.77 96.52
C VAL A 457 -20.62 -23.54 97.01
N GLN A 458 -20.49 -24.80 96.59
CA GLN A 458 -19.35 -25.67 96.89
C GLN A 458 -18.76 -26.18 95.58
N ASP A 459 -17.43 -26.11 95.41
CA ASP A 459 -16.72 -26.60 94.23
C ASP A 459 -17.31 -26.15 92.87
N LYS A 460 -17.78 -24.89 92.80
CA LYS A 460 -18.46 -24.28 91.64
C LYS A 460 -19.83 -24.89 91.29
N HIS A 461 -20.39 -25.72 92.16
CA HIS A 461 -21.75 -26.23 92.07
C HIS A 461 -22.68 -25.50 93.05
N VAL A 462 -23.90 -25.22 92.61
CA VAL A 462 -24.96 -24.59 93.42
C VAL A 462 -25.91 -25.69 93.88
N GLN A 463 -26.08 -25.84 95.20
CA GLN A 463 -26.99 -26.83 95.79
C GLN A 463 -27.92 -26.15 96.78
N MET A 464 -29.20 -26.52 96.76
CA MET A 464 -30.18 -26.04 97.73
C MET A 464 -29.87 -26.64 99.10
N MET A 465 -29.73 -25.79 100.12
CA MET A 465 -29.51 -26.20 101.50
C MET A 465 -30.85 -26.47 102.19
N ALA A 466 -30.93 -27.52 102.99
CA ALA A 466 -32.08 -27.75 103.87
C ALA A 466 -31.90 -26.91 105.14
N LEU A 467 -32.88 -26.03 105.42
CA LEU A 467 -32.93 -25.15 106.60
C LEU A 467 -33.77 -25.72 107.73
#